data_AF-A0A9D7G0U2-F1
#
_entry.id   AF-A0A9D7G0U2-F1
#
_cell.length_a   1.000
_cell.length_b   1.000
_cell.length_c   1.000
_cell.angle_alpha   90.00
_cell.angle_beta   90.00
_cell.angle_gamma   90.00
#
_symmetry.space_group_name_H-M   'P 1'
#
loop_
_entity.id
_entity.type
_entity.pdbx_description
1 polymer ?
#
loop_
_entity_poly.entity_id
_entity_poly.type
_entity_poly.pdbx_seq_one_letter_code
_entity_poly.pdbx_strand_id
1 'polypeptide(L)'
;MMLIRWWWRKKNKLYTPSNWWKRPPIVLQWIFYPLLLVQPALGFFVAMYNDYDVKAFGFLDISALGESNPALRSLFFDLHTWMAVLLIVLVLLHGADRLKKLFT
;
A
#
# COMPACT_ATOMS: atom_id res chain seq x y z
N MET A 1 5.97 -1.67 9.25
CA MET A 1 7.24 -1.35 8.55
C MET A 1 7.17 -0.09 7.69
N MET A 2 6.13 0.12 6.88
CA MET A 2 6.12 1.24 5.92
C MET A 2 6.05 2.63 6.57
N LEU A 3 5.32 2.77 7.69
CA LEU A 3 5.32 3.98 8.53
C LEU A 3 6.71 4.29 9.11
N ILE A 4 7.41 3.28 9.64
CA ILE A 4 8.77 3.42 10.18
C ILE A 4 9.72 3.87 9.09
N ARG A 5 9.66 3.25 7.91
CA ARG A 5 10.48 3.62 6.74
C ARG A 5 10.21 5.07 6.31
N TRP A 6 8.93 5.46 6.24
CA TRP A 6 8.55 6.81 5.86
C TRP A 6 9.09 7.84 6.85
N TRP A 7 8.89 7.59 8.16
CA TRP A 7 9.42 8.42 9.24
C TRP A 7 10.94 8.54 9.16
N TRP A 8 11.66 7.42 9.04
CA TRP A 8 13.12 7.41 8.96
C TRP A 8 13.63 8.23 7.78
N ARG A 9 13.00 8.11 6.61
CA ARG A 9 13.41 8.88 5.43
C ARG A 9 13.11 10.37 5.54
N LYS A 10 11.99 10.75 6.16
CA LYS A 10 11.68 12.15 6.48
C LYS A 10 12.72 12.73 7.44
N LYS A 11 13.07 11.98 8.49
CA LYS A 11 14.12 12.36 9.47
C LYS A 11 15.48 12.58 8.79
N ASN A 12 15.84 11.75 7.82
CA ASN A 12 17.10 11.87 7.08
C ASN A 12 17.05 12.81 5.85
N LYS A 13 16.00 13.63 5.70
CA LYS A 13 15.85 14.63 4.61
C LYS A 13 15.99 14.05 3.19
N LEU A 14 15.62 12.78 3.01
CA LEU A 14 15.77 12.08 1.72
C LEU A 14 14.69 12.48 0.69
N TYR A 15 13.68 13.25 1.10
CA TYR A 15 12.57 13.73 0.25
C TYR A 15 12.62 15.20 -0.13
N THR A 16 13.62 15.94 0.35
CA THR A 16 13.64 17.40 0.28
C THR A 16 14.70 18.01 -0.65
N PRO A 17 15.22 17.35 -1.72
CA PRO A 17 16.03 18.10 -2.67
C PRO A 17 15.15 19.12 -3.40
N SER A 18 15.73 20.28 -3.71
CA SER A 18 15.13 21.25 -4.65
C SER A 18 14.68 20.52 -5.93
N ASN A 19 13.49 20.85 -6.43
CA ASN A 19 12.91 20.26 -7.63
C ASN A 19 12.70 18.73 -7.58
N TRP A 20 12.37 18.16 -6.41
CA TRP A 20 12.09 16.73 -6.27
C TRP A 20 11.01 16.21 -7.25
N TRP A 21 10.06 17.06 -7.63
CA TRP A 21 9.01 16.77 -8.61
C TRP A 21 9.55 16.51 -10.02
N LYS A 22 10.73 17.04 -10.36
CA LYS A 22 11.44 16.75 -11.62
C LYS A 22 12.19 15.42 -11.59
N ARG A 23 12.17 14.69 -10.48
CA ARG A 23 12.88 13.42 -10.30
C ARG A 23 11.86 12.28 -10.23
N PRO A 24 11.58 11.57 -11.34
CA PRO A 24 10.59 10.49 -11.37
C PRO A 24 10.72 9.46 -10.25
N PRO A 25 11.94 9.02 -9.84
CA PRO A 25 12.08 8.07 -8.73
C PRO A 25 11.60 8.60 -7.37
N ILE A 26 11.65 9.92 -7.15
CA ILE A 26 11.16 10.54 -5.91
C ILE A 26 9.65 10.70 -5.97
N VAL A 27 9.11 11.12 -7.12
CA VAL A 27 7.66 11.20 -7.35
C VAL A 27 6.99 9.84 -7.14
N LEU A 28 7.56 8.79 -7.74
CA LEU A 28 7.04 7.43 -7.61
C LEU A 28 7.05 6.94 -6.16
N GLN A 29 8.05 7.34 -5.36
CA GLN A 29 8.06 7.04 -3.92
C GLN A 29 6.93 7.74 -3.19
N TRP A 30 6.68 9.03 -3.45
CA TRP A 30 5.57 9.77 -2.86
C TRP A 30 4.20 9.17 -3.20
N ILE A 31 4.07 8.59 -4.40
CA ILE A 31 2.89 7.83 -4.79
C ILE A 31 2.82 6.50 -4.04
N PHE A 32 3.92 5.75 -3.91
CA PHE A 32 3.90 4.45 -3.27
C PHE A 32 3.52 4.48 -1.78
N TYR A 33 3.96 5.47 -0.99
CA TYR A 33 3.66 5.48 0.45
C TYR A 33 2.17 5.43 0.79
N PRO A 34 1.33 6.35 0.30
CA PRO A 34 -0.10 6.29 0.59
C PRO A 34 -0.71 5.00 0.04
N LEU A 35 -0.40 4.58 -1.19
CA LEU A 35 -0.98 3.37 -1.77
C LEU A 35 -0.63 2.10 -0.98
N LEU A 36 0.62 1.96 -0.53
CA LEU A 36 1.08 0.83 0.30
C LEU A 36 0.51 0.83 1.73
N LEU A 37 -0.02 1.97 2.20
CA LEU A 37 -0.75 2.05 3.47
C LEU A 37 -2.25 1.79 3.27
N VAL A 38 -2.82 2.28 2.17
CA VAL A 38 -4.23 2.08 1.83
C VAL A 38 -4.50 0.62 1.47
N GLN A 39 -3.62 -0.06 0.74
CA GLN A 39 -3.79 -1.48 0.36
C GLN A 39 -4.09 -2.40 1.57
N PRO A 40 -3.26 -2.45 2.63
CA PRO A 40 -3.55 -3.28 3.79
C PRO A 40 -4.75 -2.76 4.59
N ALA A 41 -5.04 -1.46 4.61
CA ALA A 41 -6.25 -0.93 5.24
C ALA A 41 -7.52 -1.45 4.54
N LEU A 42 -7.54 -1.47 3.20
CA LEU A 42 -8.63 -2.08 2.44
C LEU A 42 -8.76 -3.57 2.74
N GLY A 43 -7.64 -4.31 2.80
CA GLY A 43 -7.64 -5.73 3.15
C GLY A 43 -8.14 -5.99 4.58
N PHE A 44 -7.82 -5.10 5.52
CA PHE A 44 -8.34 -5.12 6.88
C PHE A 44 -9.86 -4.95 6.89
N PHE A 45 -10.41 -4.00 6.11
CA PHE A 45 -11.87 -3.83 6.03
C PHE A 45 -12.57 -5.02 5.35
N VAL A 46 -11.95 -5.65 4.36
CA VAL A 46 -12.46 -6.91 3.79
C VAL A 46 -12.55 -8.00 4.86
N ALA A 47 -11.51 -8.15 5.69
CA ALA A 47 -11.49 -9.12 6.78
C ALA A 47 -12.52 -8.81 7.88
N MET A 48 -12.74 -7.52 8.16
CA MET A 48 -13.65 -7.05 9.21
C MET A 48 -15.12 -7.29 8.89
N TYR A 49 -15.54 -7.14 7.63
CA TYR A 49 -16.95 -7.29 7.22
C TYR A 49 -17.27 -8.69 6.68
N ASN A 50 -16.45 -9.68 7.02
CA ASN A 50 -16.56 -11.04 6.49
C ASN A 50 -17.51 -11.93 7.29
N ASP A 51 -17.92 -13.05 6.71
CA ASP A 51 -18.81 -14.04 7.34
C ASP A 51 -18.07 -15.24 7.97
N TYR A 52 -16.75 -15.24 7.92
CA TYR A 52 -15.90 -16.25 8.55
C TYR A 52 -14.81 -15.62 9.41
N ASP A 53 -14.29 -16.41 10.35
CA ASP A 53 -13.27 -15.99 11.31
C ASP A 53 -11.94 -15.66 10.59
N VAL A 54 -11.48 -14.43 10.74
CA VAL A 54 -10.20 -13.95 10.22
C VAL A 54 -9.35 -13.42 11.36
N LYS A 55 -8.33 -14.19 11.74
CA LYS A 55 -7.37 -13.81 12.79
C LYS A 55 -6.06 -13.30 12.19
N ALA A 56 -5.69 -12.06 12.50
CA ALA A 56 -4.34 -11.58 12.33
C ALA A 56 -3.43 -12.14 13.44
N PHE A 57 -2.24 -12.61 13.04
CA PHE A 57 -1.24 -13.19 13.93
C PHE A 57 -1.74 -14.39 14.77
N GLY A 58 -2.88 -14.98 14.42
CA GLY A 58 -3.50 -16.10 15.13
C GLY A 58 -4.31 -15.73 16.38
N PHE A 59 -4.28 -14.47 16.84
CA PHE A 59 -4.96 -14.06 18.09
C PHE A 59 -5.77 -12.77 17.98
N LEU A 60 -5.54 -11.93 16.96
CA LEU A 60 -6.36 -10.74 16.73
C LEU A 60 -7.50 -11.08 15.78
N ASP A 61 -8.67 -11.35 16.32
CA ASP A 61 -9.89 -11.56 15.54
C ASP A 61 -10.34 -10.22 14.91
N ILE A 62 -10.08 -10.08 13.61
CA ILE A 62 -10.44 -8.87 12.85
C ILE A 62 -11.93 -8.91 12.51
N SER A 63 -12.47 -10.09 12.19
CA SER A 63 -13.89 -10.29 11.91
C SER A 63 -14.79 -9.91 13.09
N ALA A 64 -14.33 -10.03 14.33
CA ALA A 64 -15.07 -9.59 15.51
C ALA A 64 -15.18 -8.05 15.63
N LEU A 65 -14.44 -7.27 14.83
CA LEU A 65 -14.44 -5.80 14.90
C LEU A 65 -15.60 -5.16 14.11
N GLY A 66 -16.31 -5.93 13.29
CA GLY A 66 -17.47 -5.46 12.53
C GLY A 66 -18.47 -6.58 12.29
N GLU A 67 -19.75 -6.23 12.19
CA GLU A 67 -20.76 -7.20 11.78
C GLU A 67 -20.58 -7.58 10.30
N SER A 68 -20.81 -8.85 9.97
CA SER A 68 -20.77 -9.32 8.58
C SER A 68 -21.66 -8.47 7.69
N ASN A 69 -21.09 -7.92 6.62
CA ASN A 69 -21.80 -7.08 5.66
C ASN A 69 -21.30 -7.36 4.24
N PRO A 70 -22.02 -8.18 3.46
CA PRO A 70 -21.61 -8.57 2.11
C PRO A 70 -21.41 -7.39 1.16
N ALA A 71 -22.19 -6.32 1.29
CA ALA A 71 -22.10 -5.15 0.44
C ALA A 71 -20.81 -4.36 0.72
N LEU A 72 -20.49 -4.12 1.99
CA LEU A 72 -19.25 -3.45 2.38
C LEU A 72 -18.03 -4.33 2.05
N ARG A 73 -18.10 -5.63 2.32
CA ARG A 73 -17.05 -6.58 1.95
C ARG A 73 -16.76 -6.52 0.45
N SER A 74 -17.78 -6.58 -0.40
CA SER A 74 -17.62 -6.50 -1.86
C SER A 74 -16.97 -5.19 -2.27
N LEU A 75 -17.47 -4.06 -1.76
CA LEU A 75 -16.91 -2.74 -2.05
C LEU A 75 -15.42 -2.65 -1.70
N PHE A 76 -15.03 -3.07 -0.48
CA PHE A 76 -13.63 -3.02 -0.07
C PHE A 76 -12.77 -4.03 -0.84
N PHE A 77 -13.32 -5.18 -1.23
CA PHE A 77 -12.62 -6.17 -2.04
C PHE A 77 -12.33 -5.67 -3.45
N ASP A 78 -13.31 -5.00 -4.08
CA ASP A 78 -13.13 -4.39 -5.40
C ASP A 78 -12.08 -3.28 -5.34
N LEU A 79 -12.18 -2.38 -4.35
CA LEU A 79 -11.18 -1.35 -4.12
C LEU A 79 -9.78 -1.93 -3.87
N HIS A 80 -9.69 -3.00 -3.06
CA HIS A 80 -8.43 -3.69 -2.78
C HIS A 80 -7.82 -4.31 -4.05
N THR A 81 -8.66 -4.86 -4.91
CA THR A 81 -8.25 -5.48 -6.18
C THR A 81 -7.74 -4.44 -7.17
N TRP A 82 -8.48 -3.36 -7.39
CA TRP A 82 -8.04 -2.27 -8.28
C TRP A 82 -6.75 -1.61 -7.78
N MET A 83 -6.63 -1.41 -6.47
CA MET A 83 -5.42 -0.88 -5.84
C MET A 83 -4.24 -1.85 -5.97
N ALA A 84 -4.45 -3.16 -5.85
CA ALA A 84 -3.42 -4.18 -6.09
C ALA A 84 -2.91 -4.12 -7.53
N VAL A 85 -3.81 -4.06 -8.52
CA VAL A 85 -3.43 -3.97 -9.95
C VAL A 85 -2.60 -2.71 -10.20
N LEU A 86 -3.03 -1.55 -9.69
CA LEU A 86 -2.26 -0.31 -9.79
C LEU A 86 -0.87 -0.44 -9.15
N LEU A 87 -0.78 -1.00 -7.94
CA LEU A 87 0.50 -1.21 -7.25
C LEU A 87 1.43 -2.14 -8.03
N ILE A 88 0.91 -3.23 -8.61
CA ILE A 88 1.68 -4.15 -9.45
C ILE A 88 2.29 -3.41 -10.64
N VAL A 89 1.48 -2.63 -11.39
CA VAL A 89 1.96 -1.84 -12.53
C VAL A 89 3.05 -0.86 -12.10
N LEU A 90 2.84 -0.12 -11.01
CA LEU A 90 3.83 0.82 -10.50
C LEU A 90 5.13 0.13 -10.05
N VAL A 91 5.05 -1.05 -9.43
CA VAL A 91 6.23 -1.84 -9.02
C VAL A 91 7.01 -2.33 -10.24
N LEU A 92 6.32 -2.78 -11.29
CA LEU A 92 6.97 -3.15 -12.56
C LEU A 92 7.69 -1.95 -13.19
N LEU A 93 7.04 -0.79 -13.25
CA LEU A 93 7.66 0.45 -13.73
C LEU A 93 8.86 0.87 -12.87
N HIS A 94 8.75 0.71 -11.55
CA HIS A 94 9.86 0.96 -10.63
C HIS A 94 11.05 0.04 -10.91
N GLY A 95 10.79 -1.25 -11.07
CA GLY A 95 11.81 -2.26 -11.38
C GLY A 95 12.48 -2.01 -12.74
N ALA A 96 11.69 -1.68 -13.76
CA ALA A 96 12.19 -1.36 -15.09
C ALA A 96 13.13 -0.14 -15.11
N ASP A 97 12.78 0.95 -14.40
CA ASP A 97 13.67 2.12 -14.26
C ASP A 97 14.98 1.77 -13.55
N ARG A 98 14.95 0.86 -12.57
CA ARG A 98 16.15 0.38 -11.88
C ARG A 98 17.02 -0.50 -12.77
N LEU A 99 16.41 -1.41 -13.51
CA LEU A 99 17.11 -2.26 -14.48
C LEU A 99 17.78 -1.41 -15.56
N LYS A 100 17.06 -0.45 -16.16
CA LYS A 100 17.61 0.47 -17.16
C LYS A 100 18.90 1.15 -16.66
N LYS A 101 18.90 1.65 -15.43
CA LYS A 101 20.06 2.31 -14.80
C LYS A 101 21.26 1.40 -14.53
N LEU A 102 21.09 0.08 -14.56
CA LEU A 102 22.22 -0.85 -14.43
C LEU A 102 22.97 -1.01 -15.75
N PHE A 103 22.32 -0.73 -16.88
CA PHE A 103 22.87 -0.92 -18.22
C PHE A 103 23.21 0.40 -18.94
N THR A 104 23.02 1.56 -18.29
CA THR A 104 23.40 2.90 -18.77
C THR A 104 24.22 3.61 -17.72
#